data_AF-A0A7Y7IR41-F1
#
_entry.id   AF-A0A7Y7IR41-F1
#
_cell.length_a   1.000
_cell.length_b   1.000
_cell.length_c   1.000
_cell.angle_alpha   90.00
_cell.angle_beta   90.00
_cell.angle_gamma   90.00
#
_symmetry.space_group_name_H-M   'P 1'
#
loop_
_entity.id
_entity.type
_entity.pdbx_description
1 polymer ?
#
loop_
_entity_poly.entity_id
_entity_poly.type
_entity_poly.pdbx_seq_one_letter_code
_entity_poly.pdbx_strand_id
1 'polypeptide(L)' 'MHELLRQAGRAITPGTYFGWGEVTIQSGNLVIIIAMLALFVLALLLPFPGGRSRK' A
#
# COMPACT_ATOMS: atom_id res chain seq x y z
N MET A 1 29.16 -0.48 26.65
CA MET A 1 28.00 -1.40 26.71
C MET A 1 26.64 -0.71 26.94
N HIS A 2 26.54 0.62 27.11
CA HIS A 2 25.24 1.33 27.22
C HIS A 2 24.66 1.81 25.88
N GLU A 3 25.51 1.98 24.86
CA GLU A 3 25.14 2.37 23.49
C GLU A 3 24.24 1.32 22.80
N LEU A 4 24.48 0.03 23.07
CA LEU A 4 23.74 -1.09 22.47
C LEU A 4 22.31 -1.19 23.01
N LEU A 5 22.10 -0.79 24.26
CA LEU A 5 20.78 -0.73 24.89
C LEU A 5 19.92 0.41 24.32
N ARG A 6 20.56 1.48 23.78
CA ARG A 6 19.84 2.57 23.09
C ARG A 6 19.35 2.18 21.70
N GLN A 7 20.04 1.27 21.00
CA GLN A 7 19.63 0.77 19.67
C GLN A 7 18.51 -0.28 19.74
N ALA A 8 18.40 -1.02 20.84
CA ALA A 8 17.34 -2.01 21.06
C ALA A 8 15.92 -1.38 21.15
N GLY A 9 15.84 -0.05 21.29
CA GLY A 9 14.60 0.71 21.39
C GLY A 9 14.09 1.28 20.06
N ARG A 10 14.56 0.80 18.89
CA ARG A 10 13.90 1.16 17.63
C ARG A 10 12.54 0.46 17.61
N ALA A 11 11.54 1.16 18.14
CA ALA A 11 10.15 0.75 18.14
C ALA A 11 9.78 0.37 16.70
N ILE A 12 9.68 -0.94 16.47
CA ILE A 12 9.16 -1.48 15.22
C ILE A 12 7.68 -1.12 15.30
N THR A 13 7.27 -0.06 14.60
CA THR A 13 5.86 0.32 14.51
C THR A 13 5.10 -0.92 14.03
N PRO A 14 4.24 -1.53 14.87
CA PRO A 14 3.47 -2.69 14.44
C PRO A 14 2.60 -2.21 13.28
N GLY A 15 2.77 -2.82 12.11
CA GLY A 15 1.97 -2.51 10.94
C GLY A 15 0.50 -2.56 11.32
N THR A 16 -0.29 -1.56 10.91
CA THR A 16 -1.69 -1.47 11.34
C THR A 16 -2.44 -2.68 10.81
N TYR A 17 -2.86 -3.59 11.69
CA TYR A 17 -3.65 -4.76 11.32
C TYR A 17 -5.13 -4.39 11.49
N PHE A 18 -5.90 -4.41 10.40
CA PHE A 18 -7.34 -4.19 10.46
C PHE A 18 -8.01 -5.57 10.46
N GLY A 19 -8.53 -5.97 11.61
CA GLY A 19 -9.19 -7.26 11.82
C GLY A 19 -10.65 -7.08 12.19
N TRP A 20 -11.54 -7.66 11.40
CA TRP A 20 -12.98 -7.69 11.66
C TRP A 20 -13.34 -9.09 12.21
N GLY A 21 -12.91 -9.40 13.44
CA GLY A 21 -13.13 -10.71 14.06
C GLY A 21 -12.10 -11.77 13.66
N GLU A 22 -12.45 -12.73 12.81
CA GLU A 22 -11.60 -13.90 12.45
C GLU A 22 -10.63 -13.66 11.30
N VAL A 23 -10.81 -12.60 10.51
CA VAL A 23 -9.94 -12.29 9.37
C VAL A 23 -9.11 -11.05 9.70
N THR A 24 -7.84 -11.27 10.03
CA THR A 24 -6.90 -10.17 10.29
C THR A 24 -6.20 -9.82 8.98
N ILE A 25 -6.59 -8.72 8.35
CA ILE A 25 -5.97 -8.27 7.10
C ILE A 25 -4.93 -7.20 7.45
N GLN A 26 -3.70 -7.39 6.99
CA GLN A 26 -2.67 -6.36 7.10
C GLN A 26 -3.14 -5.14 6.29
N SER A 27 -3.21 -3.96 6.90
CA SER A 27 -3.64 -2.72 6.21
C SER A 27 -2.85 -2.47 4.92
N GLY A 28 -1.58 -2.89 4.88
CA GLY A 28 -0.75 -2.85 3.67
C GLY A 28 -1.40 -3.53 2.47
N ASN A 29 -1.97 -4.73 2.64
CA ASN A 29 -2.64 -5.44 1.55
C ASN A 29 -3.93 -4.73 1.12
N LEU A 30 -4.69 -4.19 2.07
CA LEU A 30 -5.92 -3.44 1.76
C LEU A 30 -5.60 -2.18 0.93
N VAL A 31 -4.54 -1.45 1.31
CA VAL A 31 -4.06 -0.28 0.57
C VAL A 31 -3.66 -0.67 -0.85
N ILE A 32 -2.95 -1.79 -1.03
CA ILE A 32 -2.56 -2.28 -2.36
C ILE A 32 -3.80 -2.60 -3.21
N ILE A 33 -4.79 -3.32 -2.66
CA ILE A 33 -6.04 -3.64 -3.38
C ILE A 33 -6.76 -2.36 -3.82
N ILE A 34 -6.90 -1.39 -2.91
CA ILE A 34 -7.51 -0.08 -3.22
C ILE A 34 -6.72 0.66 -4.30
N ALA A 35 -5.39 0.64 -4.22
CA ALA A 35 -4.53 1.27 -5.22
C ALA A 35 -4.69 0.62 -6.60
N MET A 36 -4.73 -0.71 -6.68
CA MET A 36 -4.95 -1.43 -7.95
C MET A 36 -6.32 -1.08 -8.57
N LEU A 37 -7.38 -1.03 -7.76
CA LEU A 37 -8.70 -0.60 -8.19
C LEU A 37 -8.71 0.86 -8.67
N ALA A 38 -8.04 1.76 -7.94
CA ALA A 38 -7.93 3.16 -8.31
C ALA A 38 -7.20 3.33 -9.64
N LEU A 39 -6.09 2.62 -9.86
CA LEU A 39 -5.36 2.62 -11.12
C LEU A 39 -6.19 2.04 -12.27
N PHE A 40 -6.98 1.00 -12.00
CA PHE A 40 -7.89 0.42 -12.99
C PHE A 40 -8.96 1.43 -13.42
N VAL A 41 -9.62 2.09 -12.46
CA VAL A 41 -10.59 3.16 -12.76
C VAL A 41 -9.90 4.33 -13.45
N LEU A 42 -8.69 4.70 -13.02
CA LEU A 42 -7.91 5.74 -13.65
C LEU A 42 -7.56 5.39 -15.10
N ALA A 43 -7.28 4.13 -15.42
CA ALA A 43 -7.07 3.68 -16.80
C ALA A 43 -8.36 3.67 -17.63
N LEU A 44 -9.52 3.39 -17.01
CA LEU A 44 -10.82 3.54 -17.67
C LEU A 44 -11.18 5.01 -17.92
N LEU A 45 -10.81 5.91 -17.02
CA LEU A 45 -11.02 7.37 -17.10
C LEU A 45 -9.97 8.10 -17.93
N LEU A 46 -8.75 7.55 -18.00
CA LEU A 46 -7.70 7.88 -18.96
C LEU A 46 -7.66 6.81 -20.05
N PRO A 47 -8.73 6.61 -20.86
CA PRO A 47 -8.64 5.75 -22.02
C PRO A 47 -7.70 6.46 -23.00
N PHE A 48 -6.43 6.09 -22.92
CA PHE A 48 -5.37 6.36 -23.88
C PHE A 48 -5.45 7.71 -24.63
N PRO A 49 -4.92 8.82 -24.10
CA PRO A 49 -4.62 10.01 -24.90
C PRO A 49 -3.52 9.78 -25.97
N GLY A 50 -2.98 8.56 -26.09
CA GLY A 50 -1.81 8.23 -26.91
C GLY A 50 -2.08 7.51 -28.23
N GLY A 51 -3.34 7.27 -28.60
CA GLY A 51 -3.71 6.87 -29.95
C GLY A 51 -3.54 8.00 -30.97
N ARG A 52 -2.46 8.80 -30.89
CA ARG A 52 -2.11 9.72 -31.96
C ARG A 52 -1.62 8.88 -33.12
N SER A 53 -2.59 8.62 -33.99
CA SER A 53 -2.47 8.33 -35.41
C SER A 53 -1.07 8.62 -35.94
N ARG A 54 -0.37 7.54 -36.29
CA ARG A 54 0.81 7.53 -37.15
C ARG A 54 0.54 8.42 -38.38
N LYS A 55 1.21 9.57 -38.48
CA LYS A 55 1.75 10.11 -39.73
C LYS A 55 2.88 11.08 -39.44
#